data_AF-A0A4Y8RE39-F1
#
_entry.id   AF-A0A4Y8RE39-F1
#
_cell.length_a   1.000
_cell.length_b   1.000
_cell.length_c   1.000
_cell.angle_alpha   90.00
_cell.angle_beta   90.00
_cell.angle_gamma   90.00
#
_symmetry.space_group_name_H-M   'P 1'
#
loop_
_entity.id
_entity.type
_entity.pdbx_description
1 polymer ?
#
loop_
_entity_poly.entity_id
_entity_poly.type
_entity_poly.pdbx_seq_one_letter_code
_entity_poly.pdbx_strand_id
1 'polypeptide(L)'
;MAGRTGSVSAYTDWEGEFLLEDGRYRATLPLPWDVGCKGSGVSVTVPAEFRHNVSVPAPLRWAFPPDEPEFQRGARLHDFLLAAGWSPPEAAGVFHAALKADGVSSWRRLCMFVGVALWHWR
;
A
#
# COMPACT_ATOMS: atom_id res chain seq x y z
N MET A 1 -24.79 -10.60 -18.48
CA MET A 1 -24.17 -9.28 -18.72
C MET A 1 -22.94 -9.16 -17.86
N ALA A 2 -21.77 -9.33 -18.46
CA ALA A 2 -20.48 -9.13 -17.82
C ALA A 2 -20.12 -7.65 -17.83
N GLY A 3 -19.45 -7.16 -16.78
CA GLY A 3 -18.81 -5.84 -16.80
C GLY A 3 -19.19 -4.95 -15.61
N ARG A 4 -18.48 -5.15 -14.50
CA ARG A 4 -17.89 -4.11 -13.63
C ARG A 4 -17.26 -4.78 -12.41
N THR A 5 -16.19 -5.54 -12.66
CA THR A 5 -15.11 -5.63 -11.68
C THR A 5 -14.60 -4.21 -11.51
N GLY A 6 -15.05 -3.52 -10.47
CA GLY A 6 -14.52 -2.22 -10.09
C GLY A 6 -13.00 -2.35 -10.02
N SER A 7 -12.33 -1.71 -10.97
CA SER A 7 -10.90 -1.46 -10.95
C SER A 7 -10.63 -0.75 -9.62
N VAL A 8 -10.14 -1.53 -8.65
CA VAL A 8 -9.56 -0.99 -7.45
C VAL A 8 -8.36 -0.18 -7.94
N SER A 9 -8.32 1.11 -7.58
CA SER A 9 -7.43 2.14 -8.12
C SER A 9 -6.11 1.55 -8.64
N ALA A 10 -5.96 1.58 -9.96
CA ALA A 10 -4.88 0.87 -10.63
C ALA A 10 -3.67 1.80 -10.73
N TYR A 11 -2.61 1.49 -9.99
CA TYR A 11 -1.25 2.02 -10.24
C TYR A 11 -0.60 1.39 -11.48
N THR A 12 -1.39 0.84 -12.41
CA THR A 12 -0.90 -0.09 -13.44
C THR A 12 0.16 0.53 -14.35
N ASP A 13 0.30 1.86 -14.33
CA ASP A 13 1.29 2.61 -15.10
C ASP A 13 2.31 3.38 -14.21
N TRP A 14 2.43 3.06 -12.91
CA TRP A 14 3.43 3.69 -12.05
C TRP A 14 4.81 3.04 -12.23
N GLU A 15 5.66 3.68 -13.02
CA GLU A 15 7.04 3.26 -13.33
C GLU A 15 8.08 3.84 -12.35
N GLY A 16 7.65 4.25 -11.15
CA GLY A 16 8.58 4.79 -10.16
C GLY A 16 9.50 3.70 -9.61
N GLU A 17 10.75 4.06 -9.41
CA GLU A 17 11.74 3.18 -8.77
C GLU A 17 11.73 3.42 -7.26
N PHE A 18 11.99 2.35 -6.51
CA PHE A 18 12.24 2.42 -5.08
C PHE A 18 13.74 2.33 -4.81
N LEU A 19 14.28 3.40 -4.23
CA LEU A 19 15.66 3.49 -3.80
C LEU A 19 15.73 3.23 -2.29
N LEU A 20 16.62 2.32 -1.88
CA LEU A 20 16.90 2.07 -0.47
C LEU A 20 17.99 3.05 0.00
N GLU A 21 17.61 4.04 0.81
CA GLU A 21 18.52 5.01 1.44
C GLU A 21 18.40 4.89 2.96
N ASP A 22 19.51 4.74 3.68
CA ASP A 22 19.57 4.68 5.15
C ASP A 22 18.61 3.64 5.78
N GLY A 23 18.36 2.52 5.10
CA GLY A 23 17.43 1.48 5.57
C GLY A 23 15.95 1.83 5.43
N ARG A 24 15.61 2.88 4.67
CA ARG A 24 14.23 3.25 4.31
C ARG A 24 14.07 3.29 2.80
N TYR A 25 12.87 2.96 2.33
CA TYR A 25 12.56 3.02 0.92
C TYR A 25 12.04 4.41 0.55
N ARG A 26 12.58 4.95 -0.53
CA ARG A 26 12.19 6.23 -1.12
C ARG A 26 11.80 5.98 -2.57
N ALA A 27 10.66 6.52 -2.97
CA ALA A 27 10.25 6.45 -4.36
C ALA A 27 10.63 7.69 -5.16
N THR A 28 10.98 7.50 -6.44
CA THR A 28 11.37 8.59 -7.35
C THR A 28 10.19 9.40 -7.87
N LEU A 29 8.99 8.81 -7.95
CA LEU A 29 7.79 9.44 -8.50
C LEU A 29 6.67 9.58 -7.46
N PRO A 30 5.80 10.61 -7.60
CA PRO A 30 4.58 10.69 -6.83
C PRO A 30 3.66 9.51 -7.16
N LEU A 31 2.93 9.03 -6.17
CA LEU A 31 2.06 7.86 -6.28
C LEU A 31 0.60 8.30 -6.08
N PRO A 32 -0.18 8.47 -7.16
CA PRO A 32 -1.58 8.90 -7.08
C PRO A 32 -2.52 7.70 -6.81
N TRP A 33 -3.39 7.84 -5.83
CA TRP A 33 -4.34 6.79 -5.40
C TRP A 33 -5.77 7.30 -5.29
N ASP A 34 -6.73 6.65 -5.94
CA ASP A 34 -8.15 6.93 -5.70
C ASP A 34 -8.68 6.06 -4.56
N VAL A 35 -9.17 6.71 -3.51
CA VAL A 35 -9.73 6.03 -2.33
C VAL A 35 -11.08 5.39 -2.68
N GLY A 36 -11.27 4.13 -2.28
CA GLY A 36 -12.51 3.37 -2.45
C GLY A 36 -12.63 2.74 -3.84
N CYS A 37 -12.71 3.55 -4.88
CA CYS A 37 -12.76 3.09 -6.27
C CYS A 37 -12.13 4.11 -7.23
N LYS A 38 -11.66 3.63 -8.38
CA LYS A 38 -11.12 4.51 -9.43
C LYS A 38 -12.16 5.56 -9.83
N GLY A 39 -11.76 6.84 -9.83
CA GLY A 39 -12.65 7.96 -10.14
C GLY A 39 -13.66 8.31 -9.05
N SER A 40 -13.43 7.92 -7.78
CA SER A 40 -14.29 8.29 -6.64
C SER A 40 -14.35 9.80 -6.37
N GLY A 41 -13.42 10.58 -6.95
CA GLY A 41 -13.25 12.01 -6.67
C GLY A 41 -12.46 12.30 -5.40
N VAL A 42 -12.09 11.26 -4.62
CA VAL A 42 -11.22 11.36 -3.45
C VAL A 42 -9.90 10.70 -3.78
N SER A 43 -8.91 11.51 -4.16
CA SER A 43 -7.57 11.05 -4.49
C SER A 43 -6.55 11.47 -3.44
N VAL A 44 -5.64 10.55 -3.12
CA VAL A 44 -4.49 10.73 -2.24
C VAL A 44 -3.24 10.60 -3.10
N THR A 45 -2.43 11.65 -3.16
CA THR A 45 -1.16 11.60 -3.86
C THR A 45 -0.04 11.52 -2.83
N VAL A 46 0.64 10.39 -2.75
CA VAL A 46 1.85 10.29 -1.94
C VAL A 46 2.97 11.06 -2.67
N PRO A 47 3.57 12.09 -2.05
CA PRO A 47 4.60 12.89 -2.70
C PRO A 47 5.83 12.03 -3.03
N ALA A 48 6.51 12.36 -4.13
CA ALA A 48 7.84 11.84 -4.40
C ALA A 48 8.75 12.08 -3.18
N GLU A 49 9.76 11.23 -2.99
CA GLU A 49 10.68 11.32 -1.85
C GLU A 49 10.11 10.93 -0.48
N PHE A 50 8.83 10.57 -0.38
CA PHE A 50 8.28 10.07 0.89
C PHE A 50 9.01 8.80 1.34
N ARG A 51 9.66 8.89 2.49
CA ARG A 51 10.41 7.79 3.11
C ARG A 51 9.44 6.92 3.89
N HIS A 52 9.34 5.66 3.49
CA HIS A 52 8.50 4.66 4.15
C HIS A 52 9.35 3.47 4.59
N ASN A 53 8.82 2.67 5.52
CA ASN A 53 9.50 1.47 5.97
C ASN A 53 8.57 0.27 5.84
N VAL A 54 8.98 -0.70 5.05
CA VAL A 54 8.32 -2.00 5.00
C VAL A 54 8.74 -2.80 6.24
N SER A 55 8.08 -2.51 7.36
CA SER A 55 8.31 -3.20 8.63
C SER A 55 7.61 -4.56 8.66
N VAL A 56 8.13 -5.52 7.90
CA VAL A 56 7.72 -6.93 7.99
C VAL A 56 8.59 -7.63 9.04
N PRO A 57 7.99 -8.22 10.10
CA PRO A 57 8.71 -9.01 11.09
C PRO A 57 9.54 -10.12 10.42
N ALA A 58 10.77 -10.35 10.87
CA ALA A 58 11.68 -11.35 10.31
C ALA A 58 11.04 -12.73 10.01
N PRO A 59 10.22 -13.34 10.91
CA PRO A 59 9.59 -14.63 10.62
C PRO A 59 8.47 -14.58 9.59
N LEU A 60 8.04 -13.39 9.15
CA LEU A 60 7.02 -13.19 8.12
C LEU A 60 7.63 -12.79 6.77
N ARG A 61 8.92 -12.45 6.71
CA ARG A 61 9.59 -12.04 5.47
C ARG A 61 9.64 -13.13 4.40
N TRP A 62 9.59 -14.41 4.77
CA TRP A 62 9.52 -15.50 3.79
C TRP A 62 8.16 -15.56 3.06
N ALA A 63 7.09 -15.10 3.71
CA ALA A 63 5.75 -15.08 3.16
C ALA A 63 5.41 -13.73 2.51
N PHE A 64 6.07 -12.66 2.97
CA PHE A 64 5.89 -11.27 2.55
C PHE A 64 7.27 -10.61 2.34
N PRO A 65 7.91 -10.82 1.18
CA PRO A 65 9.24 -10.28 0.93
C PRO A 65 9.16 -8.75 0.84
N PRO A 66 9.90 -7.98 1.66
CA PRO A 66 9.78 -6.52 1.72
C PRO A 66 10.24 -5.82 0.44
N ASP A 67 10.94 -6.54 -0.43
CA ASP A 67 11.48 -6.11 -1.72
C ASP A 67 10.48 -6.23 -2.88
N GLU A 68 9.36 -6.95 -2.74
CA GLU A 68 8.37 -6.99 -3.82
C GLU A 68 7.72 -5.60 -4.01
N PRO A 69 7.64 -5.10 -5.25
CA PRO A 69 7.21 -3.73 -5.54
C PRO A 69 5.75 -3.46 -5.12
N GLU A 70 4.93 -4.50 -5.09
CA GLU A 70 3.52 -4.48 -4.68
C GLU A 70 3.39 -4.15 -3.18
N PHE A 71 4.22 -4.79 -2.36
CA PHE A 71 4.26 -4.51 -0.92
C PHE A 71 4.86 -3.15 -0.62
N GLN A 72 5.85 -2.69 -1.40
CA GLN A 72 6.43 -1.36 -1.26
C GLN A 72 5.41 -0.25 -1.60
N ARG A 73 4.67 -0.37 -2.71
CA ARG A 73 3.60 0.57 -3.07
C ARG A 73 2.53 0.64 -1.98
N GLY A 74 2.06 -0.52 -1.52
CA GLY A 74 1.08 -0.58 -0.45
C GLY A 74 1.59 0.03 0.86
N ALA A 75 2.79 -0.36 1.30
CA ALA A 75 3.37 0.14 2.55
C ALA A 75 3.61 1.66 2.52
N ARG A 76 4.06 2.20 1.38
CA ARG A 76 4.19 3.64 1.19
C ARG A 76 2.87 4.37 1.37
N LEU A 77 1.79 3.83 0.79
CA LEU A 77 0.46 4.40 0.91
C LEU A 77 -0.04 4.34 2.36
N HIS A 78 0.15 3.21 3.03
CA HIS A 78 -0.19 3.02 4.44
C HIS A 78 0.53 4.01 5.36
N ASP A 79 1.86 4.08 5.27
CA ASP A 79 2.69 4.97 6.10
C ASP A 79 2.37 6.44 5.84
N PHE A 80 2.08 6.81 4.59
CA PHE A 80 1.66 8.16 4.25
C PHE A 80 0.30 8.52 4.87
N LEU A 81 -0.68 7.62 4.82
CA LEU A 81 -1.99 7.85 5.41
C LEU A 81 -1.91 8.00 6.93
N LEU A 82 -1.10 7.17 7.61
CA LEU A 82 -0.83 7.32 9.03
C LEU A 82 -0.19 8.68 9.33
N ALA A 83 0.81 9.10 8.55
CA ALA A 83 1.44 10.42 8.69
C ALA A 83 0.47 11.59 8.41
N ALA A 84 -0.52 11.38 7.53
CA ALA A 84 -1.59 12.32 7.23
C ALA A 84 -2.69 12.35 8.31
N GLY A 85 -2.58 11.54 9.38
CA GLY A 85 -3.51 11.53 10.52
C GLY A 85 -4.72 10.61 10.35
N TRP A 86 -4.70 9.71 9.36
CA TRP A 86 -5.75 8.70 9.22
C TRP A 86 -5.67 7.69 10.36
N SER A 87 -6.83 7.12 10.73
CA SER A 87 -6.82 6.06 11.74
C SER A 87 -6.18 4.78 11.18
N PRO A 88 -5.54 3.96 12.02
CA PRO A 88 -4.98 2.67 11.60
C PRO A 88 -5.93 1.77 10.79
N PRO A 89 -7.22 1.59 11.15
CA PRO A 89 -8.12 0.76 10.35
C PRO A 89 -8.44 1.35 8.97
N GLU A 90 -8.52 2.68 8.84
CA GLU A 90 -8.75 3.34 7.54
C GLU A 90 -7.54 3.19 6.63
N ALA A 91 -6.33 3.45 7.16
CA ALA A 91 -5.07 3.24 6.44
C ALA A 91 -4.89 1.78 6.01
N ALA A 92 -5.23 0.82 6.90
CA ALA A 92 -5.20 -0.61 6.60
C ALA A 92 -6.20 -0.99 5.49
N GLY A 93 -7.39 -0.39 5.47
CA GLY A 93 -8.39 -0.63 4.42
C GLY A 93 -7.89 -0.19 3.04
N VAL A 94 -7.25 0.97 2.97
CA VAL A 94 -6.62 1.48 1.74
C VAL A 94 -5.44 0.60 1.32
N PHE A 95 -4.61 0.15 2.27
CA PHE A 95 -3.53 -0.81 2.01
C PHE A 95 -4.04 -2.13 1.41
N HIS A 96 -5.09 -2.71 1.98
CA HIS A 96 -5.72 -3.93 1.46
C HIS A 96 -6.25 -3.73 0.03
N ALA A 97 -6.84 -2.56 -0.26
CA ALA A 97 -7.28 -2.21 -1.59
C ALA A 97 -6.11 -2.08 -2.57
N ALA A 98 -4.98 -1.49 -2.16
CA ALA A 98 -3.76 -1.43 -2.99
C ALA A 98 -3.23 -2.83 -3.33
N LEU A 99 -3.06 -3.71 -2.33
CA LEU A 99 -2.63 -5.09 -2.59
C LEU A 99 -3.60 -5.87 -3.48
N LYS A 100 -4.89 -5.58 -3.40
CA LYS A 100 -5.91 -6.14 -4.29
C LYS A 100 -5.71 -5.68 -5.73
N ALA A 101 -5.41 -4.41 -5.93
CA ALA A 101 -5.14 -3.85 -7.26
C ALA A 101 -3.86 -4.45 -7.87
N ASP A 102 -2.86 -4.71 -7.03
CA ASP A 102 -1.58 -5.34 -7.39
C ASP A 102 -1.67 -6.86 -7.62
N GLY A 103 -2.84 -7.49 -7.44
CA GLY A 103 -3.03 -8.91 -7.74
C GLY A 103 -2.57 -9.88 -6.66
N VAL A 104 -2.22 -9.39 -5.47
CA VAL A 104 -1.79 -10.22 -4.33
C VAL A 104 -2.92 -11.17 -3.92
N SER A 105 -2.58 -12.43 -3.63
CA SER A 105 -3.55 -13.46 -3.27
C SER A 105 -4.38 -13.11 -2.03
N SER A 106 -5.64 -13.55 -1.98
CA SER A 106 -6.58 -13.22 -0.90
C SER A 106 -6.09 -13.58 0.50
N TRP A 107 -5.41 -14.72 0.65
CA TRP A 107 -4.85 -15.16 1.92
C TRP A 107 -3.73 -14.23 2.40
N ARG A 108 -2.77 -13.91 1.51
CA ARG A 108 -1.67 -12.98 1.81
C ARG A 108 -2.20 -11.62 2.24
N ARG A 109 -3.16 -11.08 1.48
CA ARG A 109 -3.82 -9.79 1.80
C ARG A 109 -4.48 -9.80 3.17
N LEU A 110 -5.21 -10.87 3.51
CA LEU A 110 -5.90 -10.98 4.79
C LEU A 110 -4.89 -10.98 5.95
N CYS A 111 -3.84 -11.78 5.86
CA CYS A 111 -2.79 -11.84 6.89
C CYS A 111 -2.13 -10.46 7.11
N MET A 112 -1.79 -9.75 6.04
CA MET A 112 -1.16 -8.44 6.16
C MET A 112 -2.14 -7.39 6.69
N PHE A 113 -3.37 -7.36 6.19
CA PHE A 113 -4.41 -6.44 6.66
C PHE A 113 -4.65 -6.59 8.16
N VAL A 114 -4.82 -7.83 8.63
CA VAL A 114 -5.00 -8.12 10.06
C VAL A 114 -3.75 -7.71 10.85
N GLY A 115 -2.56 -7.99 10.34
CA GLY A 115 -1.30 -7.58 10.98
C GLY A 115 -1.22 -6.06 11.20
N VAL A 116 -1.43 -5.27 10.15
CA VAL A 116 -1.27 -3.80 10.23
C VAL A 116 -2.44 -3.12 10.95
N ALA A 117 -3.67 -3.63 10.79
CA ALA A 117 -4.84 -3.08 11.47
C ALA A 117 -4.79 -3.32 12.99
N LEU A 118 -4.26 -4.46 13.43
CA LEU A 118 -4.19 -4.81 14.86
C LEU A 118 -2.94 -4.26 15.56
N TRP A 119 -1.81 -4.09 14.85
CA TRP A 119 -0.54 -3.69 15.47
C TRP A 119 -0.60 -2.33 16.18
N HIS A 120 -1.38 -1.40 15.64
CA HIS A 120 -1.54 -0.04 16.20
C HIS A 120 -2.78 0.13 17.09
N TRP A 121 -3.44 -0.96 17.51
CA TRP A 121 -4.66 -0.90 18.32
C TRP A 121 -4.40 -0.81 19.84
N ARG A 122 -3.37 -0.04 20.23
CA ARG A 122 -3.02 0.27 21.62
C ARG A 122 -3.24 1.75 21.91
#